data_AF-A0A6N2B727-F1
#
_entry.id   AF-A0A6N2B727-F1
#
_cell.length_a   1.000
_cell.length_b   1.000
_cell.length_c   1.000
_cell.angle_alpha   90.00
_cell.angle_beta   90.00
_cell.angle_gamma   90.00
#
_symmetry.space_group_name_H-M   'P 1'
#
loop_
_entity.id
_entity.type
_entity.pdbx_description
1 polymer ?
#
loop_
_entity_poly.entity_id
_entity_poly.type
_entity_poly.pdbx_seq_one_letter_code
_entity_poly.pdbx_strand_id
1 'polypeptide(L)'
;MEASKKLIAMFFVFIIVISSSMANDEENKAEEFKKSFEIVANQYKVCYNDCQKECTNEGLGYTRCEMKCDTECSAKMLKERIEKMKN
;
A
#
# COMPACT_ATOMS: atom_id res chain seq x y z
N MET A 1 -19.87 -24.37 24.27
CA MET A 1 -20.29 -24.51 22.85
C MET A 1 -21.02 -23.27 22.30
N GLU A 2 -21.44 -22.32 23.13
CA GLU A 2 -22.21 -21.13 22.70
C GLU A 2 -21.32 -20.01 22.10
N ALA A 3 -20.10 -19.83 22.64
CA ALA A 3 -19.12 -18.86 22.15
C ALA A 3 -18.68 -19.13 20.69
N SER A 4 -18.48 -20.40 20.31
CA SER A 4 -18.09 -20.79 18.95
C SER A 4 -19.17 -20.43 17.92
N LYS A 5 -20.46 -20.53 18.28
CA LYS A 5 -21.58 -20.18 17.39
C LYS A 5 -21.66 -18.67 17.14
N LYS A 6 -21.36 -17.86 18.16
CA LYS A 6 -21.33 -16.39 18.04
C LYS A 6 -20.16 -15.90 17.19
N LEU A 7 -18.99 -16.54 17.32
CA LEU A 7 -17.83 -16.24 16.47
C LEU A 7 -18.10 -16.58 15.01
N ILE A 8 -18.65 -17.77 14.74
CA ILE A 8 -18.99 -18.18 13.37
C ILE A 8 -20.03 -17.24 12.74
N ALA A 9 -21.07 -16.86 13.49
CA ALA A 9 -22.07 -15.91 13.01
C ALA A 9 -21.47 -14.52 12.70
N MET A 10 -20.56 -14.04 13.55
CA MET A 10 -19.84 -12.78 13.33
C MET A 10 -18.97 -12.83 12.07
N PHE A 11 -18.25 -13.93 11.83
CA PHE A 11 -17.49 -14.12 10.59
C PHE A 11 -18.37 -14.08 9.34
N PHE A 12 -19.54 -14.72 9.35
CA PHE A 12 -20.46 -14.70 8.21
C PHE A 12 -21.04 -13.30 7.93
N VAL A 13 -21.32 -12.50 8.97
CA VAL A 13 -21.78 -11.12 8.80
C VAL A 13 -20.72 -10.26 8.09
N PHE A 14 -19.45 -10.38 8.47
CA PHE A 14 -18.36 -9.67 7.78
C PHE A 14 -18.24 -10.07 6.31
N ILE A 15 -18.36 -11.36 6.00
CA ILE A 15 -18.30 -11.86 4.62
C ILE A 15 -19.44 -11.27 3.79
N ILE A 16 -20.67 -11.29 4.31
CA ILE A 16 -21.85 -10.77 3.60
C ILE A 16 -21.74 -9.26 3.35
N VAL A 17 -21.25 -8.48 4.32
CA VAL A 17 -21.06 -7.03 4.18
C VAL A 17 -20.03 -6.72 3.08
N ILE A 18 -18.90 -7.44 3.04
CA ILE A 18 -17.86 -7.25 2.01
C ILE A 18 -18.39 -7.60 0.61
N SER A 19 -19.19 -8.65 0.48
CA SER A 19 -19.76 -9.05 -0.81
C SER A 19 -20.74 -8.03 -1.40
N SER A 20 -21.46 -7.28 -0.56
CA SER A 20 -22.45 -6.31 -1.01
C SER A 20 -21.86 -5.04 -1.63
N SER A 21 -20.59 -4.73 -1.35
CA SER A 21 -19.88 -3.55 -1.87
C SER A 21 -19.32 -3.69 -3.29
N MET A 22 -19.41 -4.87 -3.91
CA MET A 22 -18.74 -5.17 -5.19
C MET A 22 -19.69 -5.23 -6.41
N ALA A 23 -21.00 -5.06 -6.20
CA ALA A 23 -21.94 -4.96 -7.30
C ALA A 23 -21.97 -3.50 -7.80
N ASN A 24 -21.36 -3.28 -8.97
CA ASN A 24 -21.54 -2.17 -9.95
C ASN A 24 -20.20 -1.51 -10.34
N ASP A 25 -19.80 -1.69 -11.61
CA ASP A 25 -18.65 -1.08 -12.31
C ASP A 25 -17.23 -1.50 -11.88
N GLU A 26 -16.96 -2.81 -11.78
CA GLU A 26 -15.64 -3.34 -11.37
C GLU A 26 -14.51 -3.14 -12.41
N GLU A 27 -14.76 -3.32 -13.71
CA GLU A 27 -13.67 -3.26 -14.72
C GLU A 27 -13.03 -1.88 -14.83
N ASN A 28 -13.86 -0.83 -14.88
CA ASN A 28 -13.38 0.53 -15.10
C ASN A 28 -12.65 1.08 -13.86
N LYS A 29 -13.15 0.76 -12.65
CA LYS A 29 -12.50 1.12 -11.39
C LYS A 29 -11.22 0.31 -11.14
N ALA A 30 -11.18 -0.96 -11.54
CA ALA A 30 -9.98 -1.78 -11.44
C ALA A 30 -8.87 -1.27 -12.36
N GLU A 31 -9.21 -0.84 -13.59
CA GLU A 31 -8.24 -0.27 -14.52
C GLU A 31 -7.68 1.08 -14.02
N GLU A 32 -8.55 1.96 -13.51
CA GLU A 32 -8.15 3.23 -12.92
C GLU A 32 -7.26 3.03 -11.68
N PHE A 33 -7.65 2.10 -10.79
CA PHE A 33 -6.83 1.72 -9.64
C PHE A 33 -5.47 1.20 -10.07
N LYS A 34 -5.42 0.28 -11.06
CA LYS A 34 -4.18 -0.27 -11.59
C LYS A 34 -3.26 0.82 -12.15
N LYS A 35 -3.78 1.76 -12.95
CA LYS A 35 -3.00 2.90 -13.47
C LYS A 35 -2.45 3.75 -12.33
N SER A 36 -3.28 4.07 -11.34
CA SER A 36 -2.85 4.85 -10.17
C SER A 36 -1.77 4.13 -9.36
N PHE A 37 -1.89 2.80 -9.23
CA PHE A 37 -0.93 1.97 -8.53
C PHE A 37 0.40 1.89 -9.28
N GLU A 38 0.38 1.71 -10.61
CA GLU A 38 1.59 1.66 -11.45
C GLU A 38 2.38 2.97 -11.39
N ILE A 39 1.71 4.12 -11.38
CA ILE A 39 2.37 5.43 -11.22
C ILE A 39 3.14 5.45 -9.89
N VAL A 40 2.50 5.03 -8.81
CA VAL A 40 3.05 5.09 -7.45
C VAL A 40 4.17 4.07 -7.27
N ALA A 41 4.00 2.87 -7.80
CA ALA A 41 5.03 1.83 -7.80
C ALA A 41 6.28 2.29 -8.56
N ASN A 42 6.11 2.94 -9.71
CA ASN A 42 7.24 3.49 -10.47
C ASN A 42 7.93 4.63 -9.72
N GLN A 43 7.17 5.56 -9.14
CA GLN A 43 7.75 6.64 -8.33
C GLN A 43 8.50 6.07 -7.11
N TYR A 44 7.97 5.03 -6.46
CA TYR A 44 8.61 4.39 -5.31
C TYR A 44 9.91 3.70 -5.75
N LYS A 45 9.87 2.96 -6.88
CA LYS A 45 11.04 2.28 -7.43
C LYS A 45 12.18 3.25 -7.75
N VAL A 46 11.86 4.41 -8.35
CA VAL A 46 12.87 5.44 -8.63
C VAL A 46 13.49 5.96 -7.33
N CYS A 47 12.64 6.37 -6.37
CA CYS A 47 13.11 6.84 -5.06
C CYS A 47 14.01 5.80 -4.37
N TYR A 48 13.57 4.54 -4.34
CA TYR A 48 14.28 3.47 -3.67
C TYR A 48 15.64 3.20 -4.31
N ASN A 49 15.71 3.16 -5.65
CA ASN A 49 16.96 2.92 -6.37
C ASN A 49 17.99 4.04 -6.13
N ASP A 50 17.54 5.30 -6.14
CA ASP A 50 18.41 6.45 -5.87
C ASP A 50 18.93 6.40 -4.43
N CYS A 51 18.03 6.14 -3.47
CA CYS A 51 18.40 5.99 -2.07
C CYS A 51 19.37 4.82 -1.84
N GLN A 52 19.14 3.65 -2.47
CA GLN A 52 20.02 2.50 -2.33
C GLN A 52 21.43 2.81 -2.85
N LYS A 53 21.52 3.50 -3.98
CA LYS A 53 22.79 3.93 -4.54
C LYS A 53 23.53 4.87 -3.58
N GLU A 54 22.85 5.87 -3.04
CA GLU A 54 23.43 6.80 -2.07
C GLU A 54 23.86 6.09 -0.78
N CYS A 55 22.98 5.27 -0.21
CA CYS A 55 23.23 4.52 1.01
C CYS A 55 24.39 3.51 0.88
N THR A 56 24.48 2.83 -0.27
CA THR A 56 25.61 1.95 -0.55
C THR A 56 26.91 2.72 -0.72
N ASN A 57 26.87 3.92 -1.33
CA ASN A 57 28.03 4.80 -1.43
C ASN A 57 28.50 5.34 -0.07
N GLU A 58 27.60 5.45 0.91
CA GLU A 58 27.94 5.73 2.32
C GLU A 58 28.62 4.54 3.02
N GLY A 59 28.77 3.39 2.34
CA GLY A 59 29.38 2.18 2.90
C GLY A 59 28.46 1.42 3.86
N LEU A 60 27.16 1.70 3.84
CA LEU A 60 26.18 1.02 4.69
C LEU A 60 25.84 -0.36 4.11
N GLY A 61 25.59 -1.33 5.00
CA GLY A 61 25.22 -2.69 4.60
C GLY A 61 23.84 -2.77 3.95
N TYR A 62 23.65 -3.76 3.06
CA TYR A 62 22.43 -3.93 2.26
C TYR A 62 21.14 -3.86 3.09
N THR A 63 21.00 -4.67 4.14
CA THR A 63 19.79 -4.71 4.98
C THR A 63 19.52 -3.37 5.68
N ARG A 64 20.58 -2.62 6.03
CA ARG A 64 20.43 -1.28 6.62
C ARG A 64 19.92 -0.30 5.57
N CYS A 65 20.44 -0.37 4.35
CA CYS A 65 19.97 0.45 3.24
C CYS A 65 18.54 0.13 2.84
N GLU A 66 18.18 -1.16 2.80
CA GLU A 66 16.82 -1.61 2.52
C GLU A 66 15.81 -0.99 3.49
N MET A 67 16.03 -1.13 4.79
CA MET A 67 15.12 -0.56 5.80
C MET A 67 15.08 0.97 5.77
N LYS A 68 16.23 1.63 5.59
CA LYS A 68 16.31 3.10 5.49
C LYS A 68 15.51 3.59 4.28
N CYS A 69 15.79 3.04 3.11
CA CYS A 69 15.19 3.48 1.86
C CYS A 69 13.70 3.16 1.78
N ASP A 70 13.26 2.01 2.30
CA ASP A 70 11.83 1.69 2.37
C ASP A 70 11.08 2.70 3.24
N THR A 71 11.63 3.04 4.40
CA THR A 71 11.04 4.01 5.33
C THR A 71 11.00 5.41 4.74
N GLU A 72 12.13 5.89 4.20
CA GLU A 72 12.25 7.26 3.65
C GLU A 72 11.36 7.46 2.43
N CYS A 73 11.35 6.51 1.49
CA CYS A 73 10.54 6.62 0.29
C CYS A 73 9.05 6.48 0.58
N SER A 74 8.64 5.59 1.50
CA SER A 74 7.26 5.47 1.92
C SER A 74 6.75 6.74 2.61
N ALA A 75 7.56 7.33 3.51
CA ALA A 75 7.21 8.58 4.18
C ALA A 75 7.08 9.76 3.20
N LYS A 76 7.99 9.86 2.22
CA LYS A 76 7.94 10.88 1.17
C LYS A 76 6.65 10.79 0.36
N MET A 77 6.30 9.58 -0.09
CA MET A 77 5.07 9.33 -0.85
C MET A 77 3.80 9.66 -0.06
N LEU A 78 3.77 9.26 1.21
CA LEU A 78 2.64 9.56 2.09
C LEU A 78 2.46 11.07 2.23
N LYS A 79 3.56 11.80 2.47
CA LYS A 79 3.57 13.26 2.58
C LYS A 79 3.05 13.93 1.30
N GLU A 80 3.58 13.56 0.14
CA GLU A 80 3.16 14.12 -1.16
C GLU A 80 1.66 13.89 -1.43
N ARG A 81 1.12 12.72 -1.04
CA ARG A 81 -0.31 12.44 -1.15
C ARG A 81 -1.16 13.25 -0.19
N ILE A 82 -0.73 13.38 1.07
CA ILE A 82 -1.43 14.21 2.06
C ILE A 82 -1.47 15.66 1.60
N GLU A 83 -0.37 16.18 1.05
CA GLU A 83 -0.30 17.54 0.50
C GLU A 83 -1.25 17.71 -0.69
N LYS A 84 -1.33 16.74 -1.61
CA LYS A 84 -2.29 16.77 -2.72
C LYS A 84 -3.75 16.74 -2.28
N MET A 85 -4.07 16.13 -1.14
CA MET A 85 -5.44 16.10 -0.60
C MET A 85 -5.82 17.36 0.18
N LYS A 86 -4.85 18.20 0.55
CA LYS A 86 -5.07 19.43 1.30
C LYS A 86 -5.43 20.62 0.39
N ASN A 87 -5.11 20.53 -0.89
CA ASN A 87 -5.46 21.50 -1.93
C ASN A 87 -6.73 21.07 -2.67
#